data_AF-A0A562CBM4-F1
#
_entry.id   AF-A0A562CBM4-F1
#
_cell.length_a   1.000
_cell.length_b   1.000
_cell.length_c   1.000
_cell.angle_alpha   90.00
_cell.angle_beta   90.00
_cell.angle_gamma   90.00
#
_symmetry.space_group_name_H-M   'P 1'
#
loop_
_entity.id
_entity.type
_entity.pdbx_description
1 polymer ?
#
loop_
_entity_poly.entity_id
_entity_poly.type
_entity_poly.pdbx_seq_one_letter_code
_entity_poly.pdbx_strand_id
1 'polypeptide(L)'
;MGNIGSICRSGYLIVMAIITTTVPTRAGDADIISAWYEALTAVDRERLAELLADDARIQLDDLGVEQSKAEFIEALDEWEAAADGADIRYRIEDERMGQVTVNICYDFPNNDVLMRELFRIEADKIQENVQSNISDNCGDL
;
A
#
# COMPACT_ATOMS: atom_id res chain seq x y z
N MET A 1 -70.84 35.25 2.06
CA MET A 1 -70.05 34.08 2.50
C MET A 1 -70.56 32.88 1.72
N GLY A 2 -69.84 32.05 0.99
CA GLY A 2 -68.42 31.81 0.73
C GLY A 2 -68.43 30.38 0.18
N ASN A 3 -67.85 30.10 -0.98
CA ASN A 3 -67.60 28.72 -1.34
C ASN A 3 -66.35 28.58 -2.20
N ILE A 4 -65.51 27.65 -1.76
CA ILE A 4 -64.09 27.50 -2.04
C ILE A 4 -63.94 26.76 -3.37
N GLY A 5 -63.32 27.42 -4.35
CA GLY A 5 -62.88 26.77 -5.59
C GLY A 5 -61.64 25.91 -5.31
N SER A 6 -61.78 24.60 -5.53
CA SER A 6 -60.70 23.62 -5.46
C SER A 6 -59.56 23.98 -6.41
N ILE A 7 -58.38 24.23 -5.84
CA ILE A 7 -57.12 24.35 -6.57
C ILE A 7 -56.66 22.92 -6.88
N CYS A 8 -56.84 22.49 -8.12
CA CYS A 8 -56.25 21.26 -8.64
C CYS A 8 -54.75 21.50 -8.86
N ARG A 9 -53.95 21.18 -7.83
CA ARG A 9 -52.50 21.38 -7.81
C ARG A 9 -51.84 20.18 -8.49
N SER A 10 -51.71 20.24 -9.82
CA SER A 10 -50.99 19.23 -10.61
C SER A 10 -49.49 19.34 -10.33
N GLY A 11 -48.99 18.51 -9.41
CA GLY A 11 -47.57 18.39 -9.11
C GLY A 11 -46.90 17.47 -10.11
N TYR A 12 -46.17 18.04 -11.08
CA TYR A 12 -45.19 17.28 -11.86
C TYR A 12 -43.98 16.99 -10.95
N LEU A 13 -43.90 15.77 -10.44
CA LEU A 13 -42.67 15.24 -9.84
C LEU A 13 -41.71 14.87 -10.97
N ILE A 14 -40.77 15.76 -11.28
CA ILE A 14 -39.61 15.42 -12.12
C ILE A 14 -38.67 14.58 -11.24
N VAL A 15 -38.69 13.27 -11.42
CA VAL A 15 -37.71 12.36 -10.81
C VAL A 15 -36.43 12.46 -11.64
N MET A 16 -35.50 13.29 -11.20
CA MET A 16 -34.17 13.40 -11.79
C MET A 16 -33.31 12.25 -11.26
N ALA A 17 -33.24 11.15 -12.03
CA ALA A 17 -32.39 10.01 -11.72
C ALA A 17 -30.92 10.40 -11.91
N ILE A 18 -30.23 10.71 -10.81
CA ILE A 18 -28.79 10.96 -10.78
C ILE A 18 -28.11 9.59 -10.88
N ILE A 19 -27.58 9.27 -12.06
CA ILE A 19 -26.70 8.12 -12.24
C ILE A 19 -25.33 8.53 -11.70
N THR A 20 -25.03 8.18 -10.45
CA THR A 20 -23.67 8.34 -9.91
C THR A 20 -22.79 7.26 -10.52
N THR A 21 -22.05 7.62 -11.58
CA THR A 21 -20.94 6.79 -12.05
C THR A 21 -19.86 6.80 -10.98
N THR A 22 -19.75 5.72 -10.21
CA THR A 22 -18.62 5.48 -9.32
C THR A 22 -17.40 5.22 -10.18
N VAL A 23 -16.60 6.25 -10.43
CA VAL A 23 -15.26 6.07 -11.01
C VAL A 23 -14.43 5.36 -9.93
N PRO A 24 -13.75 4.23 -10.23
CA PRO A 24 -12.83 3.65 -9.27
C PRO A 24 -11.73 4.67 -8.98
N THR A 25 -11.64 5.10 -7.72
CA THR A 25 -10.45 5.81 -7.23
C THR A 25 -9.30 4.84 -7.36
N ARG A 26 -8.35 5.14 -8.25
CA ARG A 26 -7.06 4.43 -8.25
C ARG A 26 -6.39 4.70 -6.92
N ALA A 27 -5.88 3.66 -6.27
CA ALA A 27 -5.04 3.83 -5.09
C ALA A 27 -3.84 4.69 -5.50
N GLY A 28 -3.52 5.72 -4.71
CA GLY A 28 -2.27 6.44 -4.92
C GLY A 28 -1.09 5.52 -4.63
N ASP A 29 0.09 5.84 -5.16
CA ASP A 29 1.30 5.05 -4.90
C ASP A 29 1.57 4.98 -3.37
N ALA A 30 1.34 6.08 -2.64
CA ALA A 30 1.40 6.12 -1.18
C ALA A 30 0.40 5.17 -0.47
N ASP A 31 -0.81 4.97 -1.02
CA ASP A 31 -1.79 4.04 -0.47
C ASP A 31 -1.32 2.59 -0.64
N ILE A 32 -0.66 2.27 -1.77
CA ILE A 32 -0.06 0.97 -2.03
C ILE A 32 1.09 0.70 -1.07
N ILE A 33 1.93 1.71 -0.80
CA ILE A 33 3.00 1.62 0.20
C ILE A 33 2.44 1.42 1.62
N SER A 34 1.36 2.12 2.00
CA SER A 34 0.69 1.89 3.29
C SER A 34 0.19 0.46 3.41
N ALA A 35 -0.52 -0.03 2.38
CA ALA A 35 -1.03 -1.39 2.35
C ALA A 35 0.10 -2.44 2.38
N TRP A 36 1.25 -2.15 1.77
CA TRP A 36 2.43 -3.01 1.80
C TRP A 36 2.96 -3.19 3.22
N TYR A 37 3.21 -2.09 3.94
CA TYR A 37 3.76 -2.18 5.30
C TYR A 37 2.74 -2.65 6.35
N GLU A 38 1.45 -2.35 6.17
CA GLU A 38 0.39 -2.94 6.97
C GLU A 38 0.37 -4.48 6.81
N ALA A 39 0.45 -4.96 5.56
CA ALA A 39 0.48 -6.39 5.28
C ALA A 39 1.78 -7.06 5.74
N LEU A 40 2.94 -6.39 5.61
CA LEU A 40 4.23 -6.91 6.07
C LEU A 40 4.28 -7.04 7.60
N THR A 41 3.75 -6.05 8.33
CA THR A 41 3.62 -6.09 9.79
C THR A 41 2.70 -7.22 10.25
N ALA A 42 1.59 -7.44 9.53
CA ALA A 42 0.64 -8.50 9.83
C ALA A 42 1.07 -9.89 9.29
N VAL A 43 2.15 -9.96 8.53
CA VAL A 43 2.58 -11.12 7.74
C VAL A 43 1.42 -11.70 6.89
N ASP A 44 0.64 -10.79 6.31
CA ASP A 44 -0.50 -11.12 5.45
C ASP A 44 -0.01 -11.48 4.05
N ARG A 45 0.32 -12.77 3.90
CA ARG A 45 0.85 -13.36 2.65
C ARG A 45 -0.11 -13.18 1.47
N GLU A 46 -1.41 -13.30 1.71
CA GLU A 46 -2.42 -13.13 0.66
C GLU A 46 -2.42 -11.68 0.19
N ARG A 47 -2.45 -10.72 1.12
CA ARG A 47 -2.42 -9.30 0.79
C ARG A 47 -1.11 -8.87 0.12
N LEU A 48 0.03 -9.35 0.59
CA LEU A 48 1.34 -9.10 -0.05
C LEU A 48 1.35 -9.66 -1.48
N ALA A 49 0.84 -10.88 -1.68
CA ALA A 49 0.73 -11.48 -3.00
C ALA A 49 -0.24 -10.70 -3.91
N GLU A 50 -1.31 -10.11 -3.36
CA GLU A 50 -2.18 -9.22 -4.13
C GLU A 50 -1.46 -7.93 -4.53
N LEU A 51 -0.62 -7.33 -3.68
CA LEU A 51 0.05 -6.07 -4.01
C LEU A 51 1.14 -6.24 -5.07
N LEU A 52 1.75 -7.42 -5.16
CA LEU A 52 2.81 -7.73 -6.12
C LEU A 52 2.26 -8.12 -7.51
N ALA A 53 2.88 -7.60 -8.57
CA ALA A 53 2.70 -8.11 -9.92
C ALA A 53 3.16 -9.57 -10.05
N ASP A 54 2.66 -10.30 -11.04
CA ASP A 54 2.97 -11.74 -11.18
C ASP A 54 4.46 -12.00 -11.45
N ASP A 55 5.13 -11.09 -12.16
CA ASP A 55 6.57 -11.08 -12.45
C ASP A 55 7.35 -10.08 -11.59
N ALA A 56 6.80 -9.70 -10.42
CA ALA A 56 7.47 -8.77 -9.52
C ALA A 56 8.83 -9.31 -9.05
N ARG A 57 9.80 -8.40 -8.94
CA ARG A 57 11.16 -8.68 -8.46
C ARG A 57 11.44 -7.97 -7.15
N ILE A 58 11.97 -8.69 -6.17
CA ILE A 58 12.39 -8.15 -4.88
C ILE A 58 13.90 -8.33 -4.78
N GLN A 59 14.65 -7.23 -4.67
CA GLN A 59 16.10 -7.24 -4.65
C GLN A 59 16.62 -6.80 -3.27
N LEU A 60 17.46 -7.62 -2.65
CA LEU A 60 18.23 -7.28 -1.46
C LEU A 60 19.62 -6.87 -1.95
N ASP A 61 19.81 -5.59 -2.20
CA ASP A 61 20.95 -5.06 -2.95
C ASP A 61 22.29 -5.38 -2.28
N ASP A 62 22.38 -5.22 -0.95
CA ASP A 62 23.60 -5.50 -0.19
C ASP A 62 23.99 -6.97 -0.19
N LEU A 63 23.02 -7.86 -0.38
CA LEU A 63 23.24 -9.31 -0.42
C LEU A 63 23.43 -9.83 -1.85
N GLY A 64 23.17 -9.00 -2.87
CA GLY A 64 23.17 -9.42 -4.27
C GLY A 64 22.14 -10.51 -4.56
N VAL A 65 21.05 -10.55 -3.80
CA VAL A 65 19.97 -11.54 -3.92
C VAL A 65 18.78 -10.89 -4.62
N GLU A 66 18.25 -11.57 -5.62
CA GLU A 66 16.99 -11.24 -6.26
C GLU A 66 16.01 -12.40 -6.06
N GLN A 67 14.78 -12.08 -5.71
CA GLN A 67 13.69 -13.02 -5.47
C GLN A 67 12.52 -12.68 -6.39
N SER A 68 11.89 -13.72 -6.93
CA SER A 68 10.56 -13.62 -7.52
C SER A 68 9.50 -13.39 -6.44
N LYS A 69 8.30 -13.00 -6.85
CA LYS A 69 7.11 -12.97 -5.98
C LYS A 69 6.92 -14.26 -5.18
N ALA A 70 7.07 -15.43 -5.82
CA ALA A 70 6.85 -16.71 -5.16
C ALA A 70 7.89 -16.96 -4.05
N GLU A 71 9.17 -16.71 -4.35
CA GLU A 71 10.27 -16.86 -3.39
C GLU A 71 10.13 -15.89 -2.23
N PHE A 72 9.76 -14.63 -2.50
CA PHE A 72 9.49 -13.64 -1.45
C PHE A 72 8.36 -14.10 -0.52
N ILE A 73 7.24 -14.61 -1.06
CA ILE A 73 6.12 -15.08 -0.24
C ILE A 73 6.50 -16.33 0.58
N GLU A 74 7.31 -17.24 0.04
CA GLU A 74 7.85 -18.38 0.81
C GLU A 74 8.80 -17.92 1.93
N ALA A 75 9.63 -16.90 1.66
CA ALA A 75 10.54 -16.33 2.65
C ALA A 75 9.82 -15.64 3.83
N LEU A 76 8.51 -15.36 3.72
CA LEU A 76 7.73 -14.78 4.80
C LEU A 76 7.61 -15.69 6.03
N ASP A 77 7.79 -17.01 5.89
CA ASP A 77 7.85 -17.93 7.04
C ASP A 77 9.06 -17.65 7.92
N GLU A 78 10.22 -17.41 7.30
CA GLU A 78 11.44 -17.04 8.02
C GLU A 78 11.35 -15.62 8.58
N TRP A 79 10.76 -14.69 7.80
CA TRP A 79 10.48 -13.33 8.24
C TRP A 79 9.59 -13.28 9.48
N GLU A 80 8.48 -14.03 9.51
CA GLU A 80 7.54 -14.04 10.64
C GLU A 80 8.23 -14.44 11.95
N ALA A 81 9.13 -15.42 11.90
CA ALA A 81 9.90 -15.83 13.05
C ALA A 81 10.95 -14.79 13.46
N ALA A 82 11.58 -14.12 12.50
CA ALA A 82 12.62 -13.11 12.75
C ALA A 82 12.05 -11.77 13.24
N ALA A 83 10.85 -11.41 12.77
CA ALA A 83 10.16 -10.16 13.07
C ALA A 83 9.23 -10.26 14.29
N ASP A 84 9.27 -11.35 15.05
CA ASP A 84 8.48 -11.48 16.28
C ASP A 84 8.83 -10.37 17.27
N GLY A 85 7.80 -9.57 17.61
CA GLY A 85 7.94 -8.40 18.47
C GLY A 85 8.65 -7.20 17.81
N ALA A 86 8.87 -7.21 16.49
CA ALA A 86 9.38 -6.06 15.77
C ALA A 86 8.29 -5.01 15.54
N ASP A 87 8.69 -3.74 15.55
CA ASP A 87 7.87 -2.63 15.05
C ASP A 87 8.42 -2.14 13.71
N ILE A 88 7.51 -1.76 12.81
CA ILE A 88 7.86 -1.27 11.48
C ILE A 88 7.40 0.18 11.35
N ARG A 89 8.38 1.07 11.18
CA ARG A 89 8.14 2.50 10.98
C ARG A 89 8.74 2.93 9.65
N TYR A 90 7.99 3.69 8.86
CA TYR A 90 8.47 4.09 7.54
C TYR A 90 8.10 5.53 7.22
N ARG A 91 8.87 6.12 6.31
CA ARG A 91 8.62 7.46 5.77
C ARG A 91 8.88 7.46 4.27
N ILE A 92 7.89 7.92 3.50
CA ILE A 92 8.06 8.19 2.06
C ILE A 92 8.93 9.45 1.91
N GLU A 93 10.03 9.32 1.17
CA GLU A 93 11.01 10.39 0.94
C GLU A 93 10.79 11.09 -0.42
N ASP A 94 10.40 10.33 -1.46
CA ASP A 94 10.05 10.86 -2.78
C ASP A 94 9.02 9.95 -3.45
N GLU A 95 8.15 10.55 -4.26
CA GLU A 95 7.15 9.87 -5.08
C GLU A 95 7.11 10.53 -6.45
N ARG A 96 7.52 9.78 -7.49
CA ARG A 96 7.61 10.29 -8.86
C ARG A 96 7.35 9.21 -9.90
N MET A 97 6.33 9.43 -10.73
CA MET A 97 6.07 8.65 -11.94
C MET A 97 6.03 7.13 -11.69
N GLY A 98 5.30 6.69 -10.66
CA GLY A 98 5.24 5.27 -10.29
C GLY A 98 6.49 4.77 -9.57
N GLN A 99 7.40 5.63 -9.15
CA GLN A 99 8.52 5.26 -8.29
C GLN A 99 8.36 5.90 -6.91
N VAL A 100 8.50 5.09 -5.86
CA VAL A 100 8.43 5.57 -4.48
C VAL A 100 9.72 5.21 -3.78
N THR A 101 10.37 6.19 -3.17
CA THR A 101 11.51 5.96 -2.28
C THR A 101 11.03 6.05 -0.85
N VAL A 102 11.30 5.00 -0.07
CA VAL A 102 10.92 4.90 1.33
C VAL A 102 12.18 4.68 2.16
N ASN A 103 12.26 5.34 3.31
CA ASN A 103 13.15 4.89 4.38
C ASN A 103 12.31 4.13 5.41
N ILE A 104 12.74 2.94 5.77
CA ILE A 104 12.05 2.05 6.72
C ILE A 104 13.00 1.66 7.86
N CYS A 105 12.48 1.77 9.06
CA CYS A 105 13.07 1.23 10.28
C CYS A 105 12.40 -0.12 10.59
N TYR A 106 13.19 -1.18 10.62
CA TYR A 106 12.82 -2.43 11.25
C TYR A 106 13.39 -2.42 12.68
N ASP A 107 12.52 -2.24 13.67
CA ASP A 107 12.86 -2.08 15.09
C ASP A 107 12.60 -3.40 15.83
N PHE A 108 13.61 -4.27 15.88
CA PHE A 108 13.51 -5.56 16.56
C PHE A 108 13.80 -5.41 18.06
N PRO A 109 13.37 -6.36 18.91
CA PRO A 109 13.57 -6.27 20.36
C PRO A 109 15.03 -6.06 20.83
N ASN A 110 16.01 -6.46 20.03
CA ASN A 110 17.43 -6.42 20.41
C ASN A 110 18.30 -5.51 19.53
N ASN A 111 17.78 -5.03 18.41
CA ASN A 111 18.51 -4.19 17.45
C ASN A 111 17.55 -3.54 16.47
N ASP A 112 17.99 -2.48 15.82
CA ASP A 112 17.24 -1.78 14.80
C ASP A 112 18.06 -1.67 13.51
N VAL A 113 17.38 -1.54 12.37
CA VAL A 113 18.04 -1.34 11.08
C VAL A 113 17.24 -0.39 10.22
N LEU A 114 17.94 0.60 9.67
CA LEU A 114 17.41 1.55 8.71
C LEU A 114 17.73 1.08 7.30
N MET A 115 16.68 0.81 6.53
CA MET A 115 16.77 0.45 5.12
C MET A 115 16.20 1.57 4.24
N ARG A 116 16.67 1.65 3.01
CA ARG A 116 16.02 2.33 1.90
C ARG A 116 15.34 1.28 1.05
N GLU A 117 14.10 1.54 0.68
CA GLU A 117 13.38 0.75 -0.30
C GLU A 117 12.95 1.63 -1.47
N LEU A 118 13.23 1.18 -2.69
CA LEU A 118 12.74 1.80 -3.92
C LEU A 118 11.71 0.89 -4.55
N PHE A 119 10.50 1.41 -4.70
CA PHE A 119 9.39 0.72 -5.33
C PHE A 119 9.19 1.23 -6.73
N ARG A 120 8.92 0.33 -7.67
CA ARG A 120 8.27 0.66 -8.95
C ARG A 120 6.86 0.09 -8.95
N ILE A 121 5.89 0.96 -9.19
CA ILE A 121 4.46 0.67 -9.14
C ILE A 121 3.87 1.00 -10.51
N GLU A 122 3.18 0.01 -11.09
CA GLU A 122 2.45 0.17 -12.34
C GLU A 122 1.15 -0.62 -12.27
N ALA A 123 0.07 -0.03 -12.82
CA ALA A 123 -1.26 -0.65 -12.81
C ALA A 123 -1.71 -1.10 -11.39
N ASP A 124 -1.37 -0.29 -10.38
CA ASP A 124 -1.69 -0.50 -8.97
C ASP A 124 -1.07 -1.79 -8.39
N LYS A 125 0.07 -2.22 -8.96
CA LYS A 125 0.90 -3.35 -8.49
C LYS A 125 2.35 -2.95 -8.36
N ILE A 126 3.02 -3.49 -7.34
CA ILE A 126 4.46 -3.39 -7.17
C ILE A 126 5.13 -4.33 -8.19
N GLN A 127 5.89 -3.74 -9.11
CA GLN A 127 6.67 -4.41 -10.14
C GLN A 127 8.07 -4.73 -9.65
N GLU A 128 8.63 -3.87 -8.81
CA GLU A 128 9.94 -4.05 -8.21
C GLU A 128 10.03 -3.38 -6.85
N ASN A 129 10.77 -4.01 -5.94
CA ASN A 129 11.19 -3.45 -4.67
C ASN A 129 12.69 -3.72 -4.50
N VAL A 130 13.49 -2.67 -4.46
CA VAL A 130 14.94 -2.75 -4.21
C VAL A 130 15.22 -2.26 -2.80
N GLN A 131 15.82 -3.10 -1.97
CA GLN A 131 16.12 -2.82 -0.57
C GLN A 131 17.62 -2.70 -0.35
N SER A 132 18.03 -1.66 0.38
CA SER A 132 19.43 -1.42 0.73
C SER A 132 19.55 -0.93 2.17
N ASN A 133 20.53 -1.41 2.91
CA ASN A 133 20.88 -0.96 4.24
C ASN A 133 21.49 0.44 4.17
N ILE A 134 20.98 1.34 5.00
CA ILE A 134 21.52 2.69 5.18
C ILE A 134 22.35 2.75 6.46
N SER A 135 21.88 2.10 7.54
CA SER A 135 22.47 2.17 8.87
C SER A 135 21.96 1.03 9.76
N ASP A 136 22.80 0.53 10.66
CA ASP A 136 22.43 -0.43 11.71
C ASP A 136 21.76 0.26 12.93
N ASN A 137 21.13 1.41 12.68
CA ASN A 137 20.35 2.18 13.65
C ASN A 137 19.37 3.10 12.93
N CYS A 138 18.15 3.21 13.45
CA CYS A 138 17.05 3.97 12.88
C CYS A 138 17.11 5.48 13.15
N GLY A 139 17.87 5.91 14.16
CA GLY A 139 17.97 7.32 14.53
C GLY A 139 16.60 7.95 14.82
N ASP A 140 16.35 9.09 14.18
CA ASP A 140 15.13 9.89 14.37
C ASP A 140 14.01 9.55 13.35
N LEU A 141 14.07 8.39 12.70
CA LEU A 141 12.95 7.95 11.86
C LEU A 141 11.69 7.66 12.71
#